data_AF-A0AAQ3WNT5-F1
#
_entry.id   AF-A0AAQ3WNT5-F1
#
_cell.length_a   1.000
_cell.length_b   1.000
_cell.length_c   1.000
_cell.angle_alpha   90.00
_cell.angle_beta   90.00
_cell.angle_gamma   90.00
#
_symmetry.space_group_name_H-M   'P 1'
#
loop_
_entity.id
_entity.type
_entity.pdbx_description
1 polymer ?
#
loop_
_entity_poly.entity_id
_entity_poly.type
_entity_poly.pdbx_seq_one_letter_code
_entity_poly.pdbx_strand_id
1 'polypeptide(L)'
;MDAAAGAANKLRRRALSVSVDTETNGTAAAGVGLGRAVHAEEPGELVSPSARLVEDFYIVVVIGIATPVNLPVVRAGIEAQLARYPRFRSIQVKDGSKDGHPRWVPTTVNLDDHIIYPKLDAAAVACDPDRALEDYVATLSTLPMDESRPLWEFHILDFPTSEAAATTAIRVHHSLGDGMSLLTLLMACTRSAADPARLPAMPPLPTRAGAIWERPRPPASAGALAFMAWVWSFAVLAWHTLVDVVAFFATILFLRDPHTIFKRVNHGAHQRKRVVHRGLSLDDVKFVKNAMNCTVNDVLVGVTYAALSRYYFRKTGEADTSKEIQMRSVLLVNLRPTTSLQACVNMIESGMESDVKWGNELGFIILPFHIGQHDDPLQYVRKAKKTVDRKKSSLEVVFTHLAAEVILKIFGLKAAGAIFHRMISQTTVSFSNMIGPVEQVEFCGHPVVFIAPSGYGPPEVSLSRIICDAPNRRASRVLIIFLKVHKKIS
;
A
#
# COMPACT_ATOMS: atom_id res chain seq x y z
N MET A 1 -30.77 -21.27 -46.02
CA MET A 1 -31.97 -21.54 -45.22
C MET A 1 -31.56 -22.04 -43.84
N ASP A 2 -31.32 -21.23 -42.82
CA ASP A 2 -30.97 -19.82 -42.71
C ASP A 2 -30.38 -19.62 -41.31
N ALA A 3 -29.53 -18.61 -41.22
CA ALA A 3 -28.82 -18.19 -40.03
C ALA A 3 -29.68 -17.34 -39.09
N ALA A 4 -29.37 -17.38 -37.79
CA ALA A 4 -29.53 -16.28 -36.83
C ALA A 4 -28.63 -16.59 -35.61
N ALA A 5 -27.43 -16.00 -35.45
CA ALA A 5 -27.15 -14.63 -34.96
C ALA A 5 -27.98 -14.30 -33.70
N GLY A 6 -27.42 -14.13 -32.49
CA GLY A 6 -26.25 -13.34 -32.11
C GLY A 6 -26.74 -12.11 -31.35
N ALA A 7 -26.83 -12.18 -30.02
CA ALA A 7 -27.22 -11.05 -29.17
C ALA A 7 -26.20 -10.86 -28.03
N ALA A 8 -25.13 -10.14 -28.34
CA ALA A 8 -24.22 -9.58 -27.35
C ALA A 8 -24.87 -8.33 -26.73
N ASN A 9 -25.04 -8.34 -25.41
CA ASN A 9 -25.63 -7.26 -24.65
C ASN A 9 -24.65 -6.08 -24.58
N LYS A 10 -24.76 -5.12 -25.51
CA LYS A 10 -24.04 -3.84 -25.47
C LYS A 10 -24.65 -2.96 -24.38
N LEU A 11 -23.97 -2.82 -23.24
CA LEU A 11 -24.23 -1.75 -22.28
C LEU A 11 -23.98 -0.40 -22.97
N ARG A 12 -25.07 0.30 -23.25
CA ARG A 12 -25.11 1.62 -23.88
C ARG A 12 -24.60 2.65 -22.85
N ARG A 13 -23.41 3.23 -23.07
CA ARG A 13 -22.95 4.43 -22.34
C ARG A 13 -24.03 5.50 -22.49
N ARG A 14 -24.69 5.87 -21.39
CA ARG A 14 -25.53 7.07 -21.34
C ARG A 14 -24.61 8.28 -21.23
N ALA A 15 -24.78 9.25 -22.13
CA ALA A 15 -24.24 10.59 -21.93
C ALA A 15 -24.97 11.22 -20.74
N LEU A 16 -24.23 11.66 -19.73
CA LEU A 16 -24.77 12.42 -18.60
C LEU A 16 -24.84 13.90 -19.01
N SER A 17 -26.06 14.42 -19.15
CA SER A 17 -26.33 15.86 -19.15
C SER A 17 -26.46 16.32 -17.70
N VAL A 18 -25.61 17.23 -17.27
CA VAL A 18 -25.72 17.92 -15.97
C VAL A 18 -26.87 18.92 -16.07
N SER A 19 -27.96 18.72 -15.34
CA SER A 19 -29.04 19.69 -15.20
C SER A 19 -28.68 20.69 -14.11
N VAL A 20 -28.61 21.97 -14.46
CA VAL A 20 -28.51 23.08 -13.51
C VAL A 20 -29.90 23.70 -13.39
N ASP A 21 -30.50 23.59 -12.21
CA ASP A 21 -31.78 24.24 -11.91
C ASP A 21 -31.56 25.75 -11.80
N THR A 22 -32.16 26.52 -12.70
CA THR A 22 -32.33 27.97 -12.56
C THR A 22 -33.81 28.26 -12.33
N GLU A 23 -34.17 28.52 -11.07
CA GLU A 23 -35.44 29.17 -10.76
C GLU A 23 -35.41 30.62 -11.27
N THR A 24 -36.30 30.91 -12.21
CA THR A 24 -36.59 32.24 -12.71
C THR A 24 -37.59 32.94 -11.78
N ASN A 25 -37.16 34.02 -11.12
CA ASN A 25 -38.08 35.07 -10.67
C ASN A 25 -37.53 36.42 -11.15
N GLY A 26 -38.30 37.07 -12.02
CA GLY A 26 -37.98 38.38 -12.56
C GLY A 26 -38.47 39.52 -11.67
N THR A 27 -37.70 40.60 -11.60
CA THR A 27 -38.17 41.98 -11.78
C THR A 27 -36.97 42.91 -11.98
N ALA A 28 -37.11 43.82 -12.94
CA ALA A 28 -36.08 44.70 -13.46
C ALA A 28 -35.80 45.92 -12.57
N ALA A 29 -34.53 46.37 -12.52
CA ALA A 29 -34.17 47.79 -12.52
C ALA A 29 -32.67 47.99 -12.81
N ALA A 30 -32.37 49.10 -13.49
CA ALA A 30 -31.13 49.51 -14.14
C ALA A 30 -29.89 49.65 -13.25
N GLY A 31 -28.70 49.54 -13.87
CA GLY A 31 -27.55 50.33 -13.45
C GLY A 31 -26.16 49.70 -13.60
N VAL A 32 -25.45 50.17 -14.63
CA VAL A 32 -23.99 50.40 -14.68
C VAL A 32 -23.06 49.17 -14.71
N GLY A 33 -22.24 49.13 -15.77
CA GLY A 33 -21.27 48.07 -16.01
C GLY A 33 -20.20 47.96 -14.94
N LEU A 34 -19.95 46.71 -14.54
CA LEU A 34 -18.69 46.24 -14.01
C LEU A 34 -18.37 44.94 -14.73
N GLY A 35 -17.15 44.83 -15.26
CA GLY A 35 -16.71 43.68 -16.04
C GLY A 35 -17.00 42.37 -15.32
N ARG A 36 -17.83 41.53 -15.94
CA ARG A 36 -18.05 40.15 -15.51
C ARG A 36 -16.75 39.40 -15.76
N ALA A 37 -15.95 39.25 -14.71
CA ALA A 37 -14.92 38.23 -14.67
C ALA A 37 -15.61 36.91 -14.97
N VAL A 38 -15.39 36.39 -16.18
CA VAL A 38 -15.68 34.99 -16.49
C VAL A 38 -14.81 34.22 -15.51
N HIS A 39 -15.42 33.64 -14.48
CA HIS A 39 -14.81 32.56 -13.73
C HIS A 39 -14.52 31.46 -14.76
N ALA A 40 -13.29 31.44 -15.26
CA ALA A 40 -12.77 30.28 -15.94
C ALA A 40 -12.90 29.14 -14.93
N GLU A 41 -13.69 28.12 -15.26
CA GLU A 41 -13.62 26.85 -14.54
C GLU A 41 -12.15 26.44 -14.51
N GLU A 42 -11.55 26.41 -13.32
CA GLU A 42 -10.19 25.91 -13.21
C GLU A 42 -10.20 24.46 -13.70
N PRO A 43 -9.41 24.13 -14.74
CA PRO A 43 -9.39 22.77 -15.24
C PRO A 43 -8.86 21.86 -14.14
N GLY A 44 -9.71 20.94 -13.67
CA GLY A 44 -9.41 20.02 -12.58
C GLY A 44 -8.01 19.38 -12.70
N GLU A 45 -7.39 19.11 -11.56
CA GLU A 45 -6.01 18.64 -11.46
C GLU A 45 -5.78 17.36 -12.29
N LEU A 46 -4.69 17.32 -13.06
CA LEU A 46 -4.34 16.13 -13.85
C LEU A 46 -4.07 14.94 -12.93
N VAL A 47 -4.59 13.77 -13.30
CA VAL A 47 -4.19 12.52 -12.63
C VAL A 47 -2.72 12.27 -12.95
N SER A 48 -1.91 12.13 -11.91
CA SER A 48 -0.46 11.99 -12.06
C SER A 48 -0.08 10.77 -12.90
N PRO A 49 1.07 10.80 -13.61
CA PRO A 49 1.58 9.64 -14.33
C PRO A 49 1.70 8.40 -13.44
N SER A 50 2.16 8.55 -12.19
CA SER A 50 2.30 7.45 -11.25
C SER A 50 0.96 6.86 -10.80
N ALA A 51 -0.09 7.67 -10.63
CA ALA A 51 -1.44 7.20 -10.34
C ALA A 51 -2.05 6.37 -11.49
N ARG A 52 -1.70 6.69 -12.74
CA ARG A 52 -2.14 5.95 -13.92
C ARG A 52 -1.42 4.61 -14.09
N LEU A 53 -0.22 4.44 -13.53
CA LEU A 53 0.53 3.18 -13.58
C LEU A 53 -0.07 2.10 -12.65
N VAL A 54 -0.82 2.52 -11.64
CA VAL A 54 -1.39 1.65 -10.61
C VAL A 54 -2.92 1.55 -10.71
N GLU A 55 -3.48 1.75 -11.90
CA GLU A 55 -4.93 1.66 -12.17
C GLU A 55 -5.51 0.28 -11.80
N ASP A 56 -4.71 -0.79 -11.89
CA ASP A 56 -5.15 -2.15 -11.54
C ASP A 56 -4.92 -2.51 -10.05
N PHE A 57 -4.56 -1.53 -9.21
CA PHE A 57 -4.18 -1.76 -7.82
C PHE A 57 -5.18 -1.13 -6.86
N TYR A 58 -5.43 -1.85 -5.77
CA TYR A 58 -6.33 -1.45 -4.71
C TYR A 58 -5.68 -1.72 -3.36
N ILE A 59 -6.04 -0.90 -2.39
CA ILE A 59 -5.61 -1.04 -1.00
C ILE A 59 -6.86 -1.32 -0.16
N VAL A 60 -6.76 -2.32 0.72
CA VAL A 60 -7.78 -2.64 1.72
C VAL A 60 -7.14 -2.54 3.09
N VAL A 61 -7.70 -1.70 3.94
CA VAL A 61 -7.28 -1.54 5.33
C VAL A 61 -8.35 -2.13 6.22
N VAL A 62 -8.06 -3.25 6.89
CA VAL A 62 -8.96 -3.85 7.89
C VAL A 62 -8.61 -3.26 9.26
N ILE A 63 -9.60 -2.75 9.98
CA ILE A 63 -9.43 -2.11 11.28
C ILE A 63 -10.30 -2.86 12.30
N GLY A 64 -9.66 -3.45 13.31
CA GLY A 64 -10.37 -4.05 14.44
C GLY A 64 -10.76 -2.99 15.46
N ILE A 65 -12.02 -2.98 15.88
CA ILE A 65 -12.58 -2.02 16.82
C ILE A 65 -12.90 -2.71 18.14
N ALA A 66 -12.58 -2.06 19.27
CA ALA A 66 -12.72 -2.64 20.61
C ALA A 66 -14.18 -2.66 21.12
N THR A 67 -15.07 -1.92 20.48
CA THR A 67 -16.49 -1.78 20.82
C THR A 67 -17.37 -2.07 19.60
N PRO A 68 -18.67 -2.37 19.79
CA PRO A 68 -19.63 -2.33 18.70
C PRO A 68 -19.63 -0.98 17.99
N VAL A 69 -20.02 -0.97 16.71
CA VAL A 69 -19.95 0.26 15.90
C VAL A 69 -21.15 1.16 16.14
N ASN A 70 -20.91 2.38 16.60
CA ASN A 70 -21.90 3.44 16.70
C ASN A 70 -22.00 4.19 15.36
N LEU A 71 -23.04 3.87 14.58
CA LEU A 71 -23.18 4.37 13.21
C LEU A 71 -23.27 5.90 13.09
N PRO A 72 -24.10 6.61 13.89
CA PRO A 72 -24.10 8.08 13.88
C PRO A 72 -22.71 8.69 14.11
N VAL A 73 -21.95 8.14 15.07
CA VAL A 73 -20.61 8.64 15.40
C VAL A 73 -19.62 8.36 14.28
N VAL A 74 -19.62 7.14 13.71
CA VAL A 74 -18.77 6.82 12.56
C VAL A 74 -19.10 7.69 11.35
N ARG A 75 -20.39 7.88 11.05
CA ARG A 75 -20.82 8.71 9.93
C ARG A 75 -20.33 10.15 10.09
N ALA A 76 -20.59 10.77 11.25
CA ALA A 76 -20.13 12.12 11.54
C ALA A 76 -18.59 12.23 11.45
N GLY A 77 -17.87 11.21 11.91
CA GLY A 77 -16.42 11.11 11.77
C GLY A 77 -15.98 11.11 10.31
N ILE A 78 -16.58 10.28 9.46
CA ILE A 78 -16.27 10.21 8.02
C ILE A 78 -16.61 11.54 7.32
N GLU A 79 -17.76 12.13 7.61
CA GLU A 79 -18.16 13.46 7.07
C GLU A 79 -17.13 14.53 7.39
N ALA A 80 -16.69 14.59 8.65
CA ALA A 80 -15.66 15.52 9.09
C ALA A 80 -14.33 15.31 8.37
N GLN A 81 -13.94 14.06 8.08
CA GLN A 81 -12.72 13.80 7.30
C GLN A 81 -12.90 14.17 5.83
N LEU A 82 -14.01 13.81 5.18
CA LEU A 82 -14.25 14.16 3.78
C LEU A 82 -14.25 15.67 3.56
N ALA A 83 -14.78 16.45 4.50
CA ALA A 83 -14.72 17.91 4.44
C ALA A 83 -13.27 18.44 4.35
N ARG A 84 -12.31 17.73 4.96
CA ARG A 84 -10.90 18.09 5.01
C ARG A 84 -10.09 17.64 3.79
N TYR A 85 -10.54 16.60 3.06
CA TYR A 85 -9.76 16.00 1.98
C TYR A 85 -10.48 16.05 0.63
N PRO A 86 -10.25 17.08 -0.19
CA PRO A 86 -10.92 17.26 -1.48
C PRO A 86 -10.75 16.08 -2.45
N ARG A 87 -9.61 15.37 -2.39
CA ARG A 87 -9.33 14.21 -3.25
C ARG A 87 -10.35 13.08 -3.06
N PHE A 88 -10.84 12.87 -1.84
CA PHE A 88 -11.86 11.84 -1.53
C PHE A 88 -13.28 12.28 -1.90
N ARG A 89 -13.43 13.51 -2.38
CA ARG A 89 -14.65 14.08 -2.95
C ARG A 89 -14.53 14.32 -4.45
N SER A 90 -13.61 13.62 -5.11
CA SER A 90 -13.32 13.80 -6.53
C SER A 90 -13.43 12.47 -7.29
N ILE A 91 -13.80 12.57 -8.56
CA ILE A 91 -13.85 11.45 -9.52
C ILE A 91 -12.82 11.64 -10.63
N GLN A 92 -12.43 10.55 -11.27
CA GLN A 92 -11.55 10.62 -12.45
C GLN A 92 -12.38 10.71 -13.72
N VAL A 93 -12.28 11.83 -14.43
CA VAL A 93 -12.97 12.03 -15.70
C VAL A 93 -11.98 11.90 -16.84
N LYS A 94 -12.24 10.93 -17.74
CA LYS A 94 -11.45 10.69 -18.97
C LYS A 94 -12.01 11.45 -20.18
N ASP A 95 -13.33 11.61 -20.25
CA ASP A 95 -14.03 12.22 -21.38
C ASP A 95 -14.10 13.76 -21.23
N GLY A 96 -13.74 14.51 -22.28
CA GLY A 96 -13.78 15.99 -22.30
C GLY A 96 -12.44 16.72 -22.12
N SER A 97 -11.37 16.01 -21.78
CA SER A 97 -10.00 16.54 -21.77
C SER A 97 -9.49 16.74 -23.20
N LYS A 98 -9.17 17.98 -23.60
CA LYS A 98 -8.62 18.31 -24.94
C LYS A 98 -7.37 17.48 -25.30
N ASP A 99 -6.67 16.96 -24.29
CA ASP A 99 -5.40 16.22 -24.44
C ASP A 99 -5.56 14.70 -24.14
N GLY A 100 -6.78 14.22 -23.87
CA GLY A 100 -7.06 12.80 -23.58
C GLY A 100 -6.47 12.28 -22.26
N HIS A 101 -6.08 13.17 -21.35
CA HIS A 101 -5.55 12.83 -20.03
C HIS A 101 -6.62 12.94 -18.94
N PRO A 102 -6.74 11.92 -18.05
CA PRO A 102 -7.72 11.95 -16.97
C PRO A 102 -7.44 13.07 -15.97
N ARG A 103 -8.50 13.66 -15.44
CA ARG A 103 -8.45 14.74 -14.43
C ARG A 103 -9.32 14.39 -13.23
N TRP A 104 -8.91 14.88 -12.07
CA TRP A 104 -9.73 14.86 -10.86
C TRP A 104 -10.74 16.00 -10.92
N VAL A 105 -12.02 15.65 -10.85
CA VAL A 105 -13.13 16.60 -10.86
C VAL A 105 -13.89 16.45 -9.55
N PRO A 106 -14.09 17.53 -8.78
CA PRO A 106 -14.90 17.49 -7.57
C PRO A 106 -16.33 17.02 -7.85
N THR A 107 -16.92 16.27 -6.92
CA THR A 107 -18.30 15.79 -7.00
C THR A 107 -18.95 15.82 -5.62
N THR A 108 -20.29 15.77 -5.62
CA THR A 108 -21.06 15.59 -4.39
C THR A 108 -20.99 14.12 -3.96
N VAL A 109 -20.62 13.90 -2.71
CA VAL A 109 -20.51 12.54 -2.13
C VAL A 109 -21.80 12.20 -1.41
N ASN A 110 -22.44 11.11 -1.83
CA ASN A 110 -23.53 10.50 -1.08
C ASN A 110 -22.94 9.39 -0.18
N LEU A 111 -22.94 9.58 1.14
CA LEU A 111 -22.31 8.62 2.04
C LEU A 111 -22.96 7.25 2.07
N ASP A 112 -24.27 7.15 1.79
CA ASP A 112 -24.98 5.88 1.79
C ASP A 112 -24.50 4.95 0.66
N ASP A 113 -23.90 5.54 -0.38
CA ASP A 113 -23.28 4.82 -1.49
C ASP A 113 -21.88 4.28 -1.16
N HIS A 114 -21.23 4.80 -0.11
CA HIS A 114 -19.87 4.43 0.29
C HIS A 114 -19.82 3.63 1.60
N ILE A 115 -20.79 3.81 2.50
CA ILE A 115 -20.89 3.04 3.74
C ILE A 115 -21.69 1.76 3.48
N ILE A 116 -20.99 0.63 3.46
CA ILE A 116 -21.53 -0.66 3.04
C ILE A 116 -21.69 -1.59 4.25
N TYR A 117 -22.89 -2.14 4.41
CA TYR A 117 -23.21 -3.18 5.37
C TYR A 117 -23.37 -4.52 4.64
N PRO A 118 -22.36 -5.39 4.64
CA PRO A 118 -22.45 -6.66 3.94
C PRO A 118 -23.47 -7.58 4.60
N LYS A 119 -24.32 -8.18 3.77
CA LYS A 119 -25.19 -9.27 4.19
C LYS A 119 -24.41 -10.57 4.17
N LEU A 120 -24.00 -11.04 5.34
CA LEU A 120 -23.30 -12.31 5.52
C LEU A 120 -24.28 -13.40 5.98
N ASP A 121 -23.93 -14.66 5.73
CA ASP A 121 -24.66 -15.80 6.27
C ASP A 121 -24.46 -15.88 7.80
N ALA A 122 -25.54 -15.69 8.54
CA ALA A 122 -25.53 -15.69 10.00
C ALA A 122 -25.04 -17.03 10.59
N ALA A 123 -25.33 -18.16 9.93
CA ALA A 123 -24.87 -19.47 10.39
C ALA A 123 -23.35 -19.61 10.21
N ALA A 124 -22.80 -19.12 9.10
CA ALA A 124 -21.37 -19.10 8.85
C ALA A 124 -20.62 -18.18 9.85
N VAL A 125 -21.18 -16.99 10.12
CA VAL A 125 -20.61 -16.05 11.10
C VAL A 125 -20.63 -16.64 12.51
N ALA A 126 -21.72 -17.28 12.92
CA ALA A 126 -21.82 -17.92 14.23
C ALA A 126 -20.87 -19.12 14.39
N CYS A 127 -20.58 -19.84 13.30
CA CYS A 127 -19.69 -21.00 13.32
C CYS A 127 -18.20 -20.60 13.40
N ASP A 128 -17.78 -19.60 12.62
CA ASP A 128 -16.38 -19.15 12.55
C ASP A 128 -16.33 -17.67 12.10
N PRO A 129 -16.45 -16.71 13.03
CA PRO A 129 -16.54 -15.29 12.71
C PRO A 129 -15.27 -14.74 12.07
N ASP A 130 -14.09 -15.20 12.52
CA ASP A 130 -12.80 -14.81 11.94
C ASP A 130 -12.69 -15.26 10.48
N ARG A 131 -13.11 -16.49 10.17
CA ARG A 131 -13.16 -16.97 8.79
C ARG A 131 -14.19 -16.23 7.95
N ALA A 132 -15.37 -15.93 8.49
CA ALA A 132 -16.38 -15.16 7.79
C ALA A 132 -15.87 -13.75 7.40
N LEU A 133 -15.12 -13.09 8.31
CA LEU A 133 -14.42 -11.83 8.04
C LEU A 133 -13.35 -12.01 6.94
N GLU A 134 -12.43 -12.97 7.09
CA GLU A 134 -11.38 -13.24 6.09
C GLU A 134 -11.99 -13.54 4.71
N ASP A 135 -13.09 -14.29 4.69
CA ASP A 135 -13.82 -14.62 3.47
C ASP A 135 -14.46 -13.36 2.86
N TYR A 136 -15.16 -12.54 3.64
CA TYR A 136 -15.74 -11.31 3.11
C TYR A 136 -14.69 -10.38 2.52
N VAL A 137 -13.62 -10.07 3.27
CA VAL A 137 -12.54 -9.20 2.81
C VAL A 137 -11.89 -9.75 1.54
N ALA A 138 -11.77 -11.08 1.41
CA ALA A 138 -11.28 -11.69 0.19
C ALA A 138 -12.19 -11.43 -1.03
N THR A 139 -13.52 -11.34 -0.86
CA THR A 139 -14.44 -11.02 -1.97
C THR A 139 -14.24 -9.63 -2.55
N LEU A 140 -13.77 -8.66 -1.75
CA LEU A 140 -13.50 -7.29 -2.21
C LEU A 140 -12.49 -7.26 -3.37
N SER A 141 -11.56 -8.21 -3.41
CA SER A 141 -10.59 -8.34 -4.50
C SER A 141 -11.19 -8.74 -5.86
N THR A 142 -12.45 -9.15 -5.88
CA THR A 142 -13.17 -9.58 -7.10
C THR A 142 -14.33 -8.68 -7.48
N LEU A 143 -14.80 -7.84 -6.55
CA LEU A 143 -15.89 -6.91 -6.84
C LEU A 143 -15.35 -5.76 -7.70
N PRO A 144 -16.08 -5.29 -8.71
CA PRO A 144 -15.74 -4.03 -9.37
C PRO A 144 -15.87 -2.86 -8.38
N MET A 145 -15.22 -1.75 -8.67
CA MET A 145 -15.44 -0.47 -7.99
C MET A 145 -16.13 0.47 -8.99
N ASP A 146 -17.13 1.22 -8.54
CA ASP A 146 -17.88 2.13 -9.41
C ASP A 146 -17.07 3.41 -9.67
N GLU A 147 -16.53 3.55 -10.89
CA GLU A 147 -15.73 4.72 -11.30
C GLU A 147 -16.54 6.01 -11.46
N SER A 148 -17.88 5.96 -11.37
CA SER A 148 -18.73 7.16 -11.39
C SER A 148 -18.79 7.87 -10.04
N ARG A 149 -18.19 7.29 -9.00
CA ARG A 149 -18.16 7.78 -7.62
C ARG A 149 -16.71 7.90 -7.14
N PRO A 150 -16.43 8.69 -6.08
CA PRO A 150 -15.09 8.71 -5.50
C PRO A 150 -14.61 7.30 -5.15
N LEU A 151 -13.34 6.99 -5.49
CA LEU A 151 -12.86 5.61 -5.56
C LEU A 151 -12.48 5.00 -4.19
N TRP A 152 -13.42 5.00 -3.25
CA TRP A 152 -13.28 4.42 -1.92
C TRP A 152 -14.60 3.86 -1.40
N GLU A 153 -14.52 2.83 -0.57
CA GLU A 153 -15.66 2.16 0.08
C GLU A 153 -15.30 1.93 1.57
N PHE A 154 -16.30 2.05 2.45
CA PHE A 154 -16.19 1.83 3.89
C PHE A 154 -17.15 0.73 4.32
N HIS A 155 -16.63 -0.46 4.62
CA HIS A 155 -17.43 -1.63 4.98
C HIS A 155 -17.47 -1.82 6.50
N ILE A 156 -18.66 -2.03 7.05
CA ILE A 156 -18.89 -2.22 8.48
C ILE A 156 -19.30 -3.67 8.74
N LEU A 157 -18.46 -4.41 9.48
CA LEU A 157 -18.72 -5.78 9.93
C LEU A 157 -18.94 -5.77 11.45
N ASP A 158 -20.17 -5.50 11.86
CA ASP A 158 -20.55 -5.34 13.26
C ASP A 158 -20.88 -6.70 13.92
N PHE A 159 -19.85 -7.53 14.06
CA PHE A 159 -19.91 -8.76 14.85
C PHE A 159 -18.55 -9.04 15.50
N PRO A 160 -18.53 -9.70 16.68
CA PRO A 160 -17.29 -10.00 17.38
C PRO A 160 -16.49 -11.08 16.66
N THR A 161 -15.17 -10.89 16.60
CA THR A 161 -14.17 -11.86 16.17
C THR A 161 -13.28 -12.27 17.35
N SER A 162 -12.31 -13.16 17.13
CA SER A 162 -11.36 -13.53 18.18
C SER A 162 -10.53 -12.35 18.73
N GLU A 163 -10.36 -11.27 17.96
CA GLU A 163 -9.50 -10.15 18.32
C GLU A 163 -10.26 -8.83 18.60
N ALA A 164 -11.46 -8.63 18.05
CA ALA A 164 -12.16 -7.35 18.07
C ALA A 164 -13.68 -7.52 18.29
N ALA A 165 -14.33 -6.50 18.85
CA ALA A 165 -15.79 -6.51 19.05
C ALA A 165 -16.56 -6.22 17.76
N ALA A 166 -15.94 -5.46 16.85
CA ALA A 166 -16.40 -5.24 15.49
C ALA A 166 -15.19 -5.00 14.58
N THR A 167 -15.38 -5.11 13.26
CA THR A 167 -14.33 -4.84 12.28
C THR A 167 -14.85 -3.92 11.19
N THR A 168 -14.01 -3.01 10.71
CA THR A 168 -14.28 -2.23 9.50
C THR A 168 -13.24 -2.52 8.43
N ALA A 169 -13.60 -2.34 7.17
CA ALA A 169 -12.66 -2.42 6.05
C ALA A 169 -12.79 -1.18 5.18
N ILE A 170 -11.67 -0.50 4.92
CA ILE A 170 -11.60 0.62 3.98
C ILE A 170 -10.98 0.09 2.70
N ARG A 171 -11.72 0.13 1.60
CA ARG A 171 -11.23 -0.27 0.29
C ARG A 171 -11.02 0.99 -0.55
N VAL A 172 -9.83 1.17 -1.11
CA VAL A 172 -9.41 2.40 -1.80
C VAL A 172 -8.69 2.04 -3.09
N HIS A 173 -9.00 2.74 -4.18
CA HIS A 173 -8.25 2.60 -5.42
C HIS A 173 -6.87 3.28 -5.31
N HIS A 174 -5.80 2.62 -5.76
CA HIS A 174 -4.41 3.06 -5.52
C HIS A 174 -4.03 4.34 -6.30
N SER A 175 -4.89 4.80 -7.22
CA SER A 175 -4.73 6.11 -7.86
C SER A 175 -4.94 7.29 -6.89
N LEU A 176 -5.65 7.09 -5.77
CA LEU A 176 -5.88 8.14 -4.76
C LEU A 176 -4.62 8.45 -3.94
N GLY A 177 -3.73 7.48 -3.79
CA GLY A 177 -2.48 7.65 -3.06
C GLY A 177 -1.76 6.33 -2.83
N ASP A 178 -0.48 6.43 -2.50
CA ASP A 178 0.30 5.25 -2.13
C ASP A 178 0.04 4.84 -0.67
N GLY A 179 0.62 3.69 -0.27
CA GLY A 179 0.48 3.20 1.09
C GLY A 179 0.91 4.22 2.16
N MET A 180 1.89 5.09 1.87
CA MET A 180 2.33 6.12 2.82
C MET A 180 1.36 7.31 2.88
N SER A 181 0.85 7.79 1.74
CA SER A 181 -0.19 8.82 1.72
C SER A 181 -1.45 8.35 2.43
N LEU A 182 -1.90 7.12 2.15
CA LEU A 182 -3.09 6.55 2.80
C LEU A 182 -2.86 6.28 4.29
N LEU A 183 -1.66 5.86 4.70
CA LEU A 183 -1.34 5.72 6.12
C LEU A 183 -1.30 7.08 6.82
N THR A 184 -0.71 8.10 6.20
CA THR A 184 -0.67 9.47 6.73
C THR A 184 -2.09 9.99 6.93
N LEU A 185 -2.93 9.82 5.92
CA LEU A 185 -4.35 10.15 6.01
C LEU A 185 -5.04 9.38 7.13
N LEU A 186 -4.86 8.06 7.18
CA LEU A 186 -5.46 7.23 8.23
C LEU A 186 -5.06 7.74 9.62
N MET A 187 -3.78 8.08 9.83
CA MET A 187 -3.31 8.65 11.09
C MET A 187 -3.92 10.03 11.37
N ALA A 188 -4.06 10.89 10.36
CA ALA A 188 -4.75 12.18 10.49
C ALA A 188 -6.24 12.03 10.82
N CYS A 189 -6.86 10.92 10.39
CA CYS A 189 -8.23 10.54 10.71
C CYS A 189 -8.38 9.85 12.07
N THR A 190 -7.29 9.53 12.76
CA THR A 190 -7.30 8.94 14.10
C THR A 190 -6.98 9.97 15.18
N ARG A 191 -7.28 9.61 16.43
CA ARG A 191 -6.97 10.40 17.62
C ARG A 191 -6.28 9.54 18.68
N SER A 192 -5.55 10.16 19.59
CA SER A 192 -4.97 9.45 20.73
C SER A 192 -6.10 8.94 21.63
N ALA A 193 -6.05 7.67 22.03
CA ALA A 193 -7.04 7.14 22.98
C ALA A 193 -6.87 7.71 24.40
N ALA A 194 -5.69 8.25 24.71
CA ALA A 194 -5.44 8.94 25.98
C ALA A 194 -5.94 10.40 25.97
N ASP A 195 -5.98 11.02 24.80
CA ASP A 195 -6.45 12.40 24.59
C ASP A 195 -7.08 12.54 23.19
N PRO A 196 -8.42 12.42 23.09
CA PRO A 196 -9.12 12.47 21.80
C PRO A 196 -8.99 13.80 21.05
N ALA A 197 -8.49 14.88 21.68
CA ALA A 197 -8.21 16.13 21.00
C ALA A 197 -6.89 16.10 20.21
N ARG A 198 -5.99 15.16 20.53
CA ARG A 198 -4.64 15.08 19.97
C ARG A 198 -4.54 14.05 18.84
N LEU A 199 -3.70 14.35 17.86
CA LEU A 199 -3.20 13.37 16.89
C LEU A 199 -2.38 12.25 17.58
N PRO A 200 -2.38 11.04 17.00
CA PRO A 200 -1.55 9.97 17.51
C PRO A 200 -0.06 10.34 17.46
N ALA A 201 0.69 9.92 18.48
CA ALA A 201 2.14 10.00 18.47
C ALA A 201 2.73 9.00 17.46
N MET A 202 3.50 9.50 16.52
CA MET A 202 4.33 8.70 15.63
C MET A 202 5.75 8.57 16.20
N PRO A 203 6.46 7.45 15.94
CA PRO A 203 7.82 7.33 16.41
C PRO A 203 8.72 8.39 15.75
N PRO A 204 9.73 8.89 16.49
CA PRO A 204 10.66 9.86 15.94
C PRO A 204 11.39 9.28 14.73
N LEU A 205 11.83 10.16 13.83
CA LEU A 205 12.73 9.77 12.75
C LEU A 205 13.97 9.10 13.36
N PRO A 206 14.47 7.99 12.76
CA PRO A 206 15.74 7.42 13.18
C PRO A 206 16.83 8.50 13.14
N THR A 207 17.63 8.61 14.20
CA THR A 207 18.74 9.58 14.36
C THR A 207 19.93 9.27 13.45
N ARG A 208 19.68 8.81 12.21
CA ARG A 208 20.75 8.46 11.28
C ARG A 208 21.37 9.74 10.74
N ALA A 209 22.55 10.08 11.26
CA ALA A 209 23.40 11.12 10.69
C ALA A 209 23.98 10.60 9.36
N GLY A 210 23.34 10.95 8.24
CA GLY A 210 23.86 10.71 6.89
C GLY A 210 23.08 9.72 6.03
N ALA A 211 23.30 9.79 4.71
CA ALA A 211 22.73 8.86 3.74
C ALA A 211 23.16 7.41 4.02
N ILE A 212 22.34 6.42 3.62
CA ILE A 212 22.62 4.98 3.83
C ILE A 212 23.99 4.56 3.23
N TRP A 213 24.42 5.28 2.20
CA TRP A 213 25.63 5.06 1.43
C TRP A 213 26.82 5.90 1.90
N GLU A 214 26.61 6.83 2.83
CA GLU A 214 27.71 7.61 3.37
C GLU A 214 28.68 6.69 4.09
N ARG A 215 29.95 6.80 3.70
CA ARG A 215 31.05 6.07 4.30
C ARG A 215 31.99 7.09 4.90
N PRO A 216 31.87 7.37 6.21
CA PRO A 216 32.68 8.39 6.87
C PRO A 216 34.16 8.13 6.61
N ARG A 217 34.88 9.18 6.23
CA ARG A 217 36.31 9.08 6.04
C ARG A 217 36.96 8.77 7.40
N PRO A 218 37.83 7.75 7.49
CA PRO A 218 38.54 7.47 8.73
C PRO A 218 39.42 8.68 9.11
N PRO A 219 39.60 8.97 10.41
CA PRO A 219 40.48 10.03 10.84
C PRO A 219 41.92 9.75 10.40
N ALA A 220 42.73 10.80 10.20
CA ALA A 220 44.11 10.66 9.73
C ALA A 220 44.96 9.77 10.67
N SER A 221 44.61 9.73 11.96
CA SER A 221 45.23 8.88 12.98
C SER A 221 44.98 7.38 12.82
N ALA A 222 43.99 6.97 12.01
CA ALA A 222 43.66 5.55 11.80
C ALA A 222 44.65 4.80 10.87
N GLY A 223 45.57 5.54 10.23
CA GLY A 223 46.64 4.97 9.42
C GLY A 223 46.24 4.55 8.00
N ALA A 224 47.24 4.11 7.22
CA ALA A 224 47.09 3.79 5.80
C ALA A 224 46.13 2.62 5.53
N LEU A 225 46.10 1.61 6.41
CA LEU A 225 45.21 0.45 6.27
C LEU A 225 43.73 0.86 6.36
N ALA A 226 43.37 1.73 7.30
CA ALA A 226 42.01 2.23 7.43
C ALA A 226 41.59 3.05 6.20
N PHE A 227 42.50 3.87 5.67
CA PHE A 227 42.26 4.61 4.43
C PHE A 227 42.07 3.67 3.23
N MET A 228 42.91 2.65 3.07
CA MET A 228 42.77 1.65 2.01
C MET A 228 41.46 0.87 2.14
N ALA A 229 41.07 0.47 3.36
CA ALA A 229 39.79 -0.18 3.61
C ALA A 229 38.62 0.74 3.23
N TRP A 230 38.70 2.03 3.54
CA TRP A 230 37.70 3.03 3.16
C TRP A 230 37.58 3.19 1.64
N VAL A 231 38.70 3.29 0.91
CA VAL A 231 38.70 3.32 -0.57
C VAL A 231 38.12 2.03 -1.15
N TRP A 232 38.57 0.87 -0.66
CA TRP A 232 38.05 -0.44 -1.05
C TRP A 232 36.54 -0.53 -0.86
N SER A 233 36.04 0.08 0.21
CA SER A 233 34.63 0.13 0.50
C SER A 233 33.82 0.80 -0.63
N PHE A 234 34.33 1.85 -1.27
CA PHE A 234 33.70 2.46 -2.46
C PHE A 234 33.78 1.56 -3.69
N ALA A 235 34.89 0.84 -3.89
CA ALA A 235 35.00 -0.14 -4.98
C ALA A 235 33.93 -1.25 -4.83
N VAL A 236 33.73 -1.76 -3.60
CA VAL A 236 32.66 -2.71 -3.29
C VAL A 236 31.28 -2.11 -3.54
N LEU A 237 31.03 -0.86 -3.14
CA LEU A 237 29.76 -0.15 -3.41
C LEU A 237 29.48 -0.06 -4.91
N ALA A 238 30.48 0.35 -5.70
CA ALA A 238 30.37 0.47 -7.15
C ALA A 238 30.09 -0.89 -7.81
N TRP A 239 30.82 -1.93 -7.39
CA TRP A 239 30.61 -3.29 -7.88
C TRP A 239 29.21 -3.83 -7.55
N HIS A 240 28.76 -3.70 -6.29
CA HIS A 240 27.42 -4.12 -5.89
C HIS A 240 26.33 -3.37 -6.64
N THR A 241 26.51 -2.05 -6.83
CA THR A 241 25.60 -1.21 -7.62
C THR A 241 25.52 -1.70 -9.07
N LEU A 242 26.66 -1.95 -9.71
CA LEU A 242 26.70 -2.46 -11.09
C LEU A 242 25.95 -3.79 -11.20
N VAL A 243 26.23 -4.75 -10.31
CA VAL A 243 25.57 -6.06 -10.30
C VAL A 243 24.06 -5.92 -10.10
N ASP A 244 23.61 -5.06 -9.19
CA ASP A 244 22.17 -4.86 -8.95
C ASP A 244 21.45 -4.17 -10.10
N VAL A 245 22.06 -3.17 -10.72
CA VAL A 245 21.50 -2.49 -11.89
C VAL A 245 21.38 -3.47 -13.06
N VAL A 246 22.43 -4.26 -13.32
CA VAL A 246 22.39 -5.30 -14.36
C VAL A 246 21.31 -6.34 -14.04
N ALA A 247 21.23 -6.81 -12.80
CA ALA A 247 20.21 -7.78 -12.38
C ALA A 247 18.79 -7.20 -12.47
N PHE A 248 18.60 -5.91 -12.20
CA PHE A 248 17.32 -5.21 -12.34
C PHE A 248 16.86 -5.17 -13.79
N PHE A 249 17.70 -4.71 -14.72
CA PHE A 249 17.38 -4.73 -16.15
C PHE A 249 17.23 -6.14 -16.70
N ALA A 250 18.08 -7.07 -16.29
CA ALA A 250 17.96 -8.48 -16.65
C ALA A 250 16.64 -9.08 -16.15
N THR A 251 16.15 -8.65 -14.98
CA THR A 251 14.82 -9.03 -14.45
C THR A 251 13.69 -8.52 -15.32
N ILE A 252 13.77 -7.26 -15.76
CA ILE A 252 12.76 -6.70 -16.66
C ILE A 252 12.79 -7.42 -18.00
N LEU A 253 13.97 -7.68 -18.56
CA LEU A 253 14.11 -8.14 -19.94
C LEU A 253 14.00 -9.67 -20.08
N PHE A 254 14.63 -10.46 -19.21
CA PHE A 254 14.91 -11.88 -19.48
C PHE A 254 14.61 -12.84 -18.32
N LEU A 255 14.97 -12.47 -17.09
CA LEU A 255 14.98 -13.39 -15.96
C LEU A 255 13.56 -13.63 -15.44
N ARG A 256 13.15 -14.90 -15.39
CA ARG A 256 11.85 -15.33 -14.84
C ARG A 256 12.06 -16.15 -13.57
N ASP A 257 11.27 -15.88 -12.54
CA ASP A 257 11.28 -16.71 -11.34
C ASP A 257 10.83 -18.13 -11.67
N PRO A 258 11.36 -19.15 -10.95
CA PRO A 258 10.86 -20.51 -11.05
C PRO A 258 9.34 -20.56 -10.87
N HIS A 259 8.68 -21.46 -11.61
CA HIS A 259 7.26 -21.71 -11.43
C HIS A 259 7.02 -22.41 -10.09
N THR A 260 6.63 -21.64 -9.07
CA THR A 260 6.27 -22.13 -7.74
C THR A 260 4.76 -21.95 -7.51
N ILE A 261 4.23 -22.48 -6.40
CA ILE A 261 2.85 -22.23 -5.97
C ILE A 261 2.55 -20.75 -5.67
N PHE A 262 3.58 -19.89 -5.66
CA PHE A 262 3.48 -18.45 -5.44
C PHE A 262 3.43 -17.66 -6.76
N LYS A 263 3.93 -18.21 -7.89
CA LYS A 263 3.96 -17.55 -9.19
C LYS A 263 3.06 -18.25 -10.19
N ARG A 264 2.14 -17.52 -10.86
CA ARG A 264 1.16 -18.16 -11.76
C ARG A 264 1.52 -17.99 -13.22
N VAL A 265 1.00 -18.91 -14.03
CA VAL A 265 1.17 -18.93 -15.50
C VAL A 265 0.24 -17.94 -16.21
N ASN A 266 -0.96 -17.66 -15.69
CA ASN A 266 -1.96 -16.79 -16.35
C ASN A 266 -2.50 -15.70 -15.41
N HIS A 267 -2.34 -14.42 -15.76
CA HIS A 267 -2.80 -13.25 -15.01
C HIS A 267 -4.28 -12.94 -15.29
N GLY A 268 -5.20 -13.77 -14.80
CA GLY A 268 -6.64 -13.50 -14.94
C GLY A 268 -7.08 -12.39 -13.98
N ALA A 269 -7.71 -11.33 -14.52
CA ALA A 269 -8.06 -10.08 -13.83
C ALA A 269 -9.04 -10.22 -12.64
N HIS A 270 -9.71 -11.36 -12.48
CA HIS A 270 -10.79 -11.53 -11.49
C HIS A 270 -10.60 -12.78 -10.63
N GLN A 271 -9.53 -12.81 -9.83
CA GLN A 271 -9.34 -13.92 -8.89
C GLN A 271 -9.26 -13.47 -7.45
N ARG A 272 -10.06 -14.16 -6.63
CA ARG A 272 -10.18 -13.94 -5.21
C ARG A 272 -8.84 -14.10 -4.50
N LYS A 273 -8.36 -13.00 -3.92
CA LYS A 273 -7.18 -12.93 -3.07
C LYS A 273 -7.64 -13.11 -1.63
N ARG A 274 -7.12 -14.12 -0.94
CA ARG A 274 -7.34 -14.29 0.49
C ARG A 274 -6.46 -13.30 1.24
N VAL A 275 -7.06 -12.51 2.11
CA VAL A 275 -6.38 -11.54 2.97
C VAL A 275 -6.32 -12.12 4.38
N VAL A 276 -5.12 -12.40 4.88
CA VAL A 276 -4.93 -12.94 6.24
C VAL A 276 -4.02 -12.00 6.99
N HIS A 277 -4.41 -11.60 8.20
CA HIS A 277 -3.60 -10.76 9.08
C HIS A 277 -3.25 -11.55 10.35
N ARG A 278 -2.04 -11.39 10.88
CA ARG A 278 -1.63 -11.94 12.18
C ARG A 278 -0.76 -10.96 12.94
N GLY A 279 -1.08 -10.75 14.21
CA GLY A 279 -0.27 -9.96 15.14
C GLY A 279 0.90 -10.77 15.71
N LEU A 280 2.04 -10.12 15.87
CA LEU A 280 3.24 -10.65 16.52
C LEU A 280 3.68 -9.70 17.64
N SER A 281 4.12 -10.23 18.77
CA SER A 281 4.68 -9.43 19.87
C SER A 281 5.93 -8.66 19.40
N LEU A 282 5.90 -7.33 19.51
CA LEU A 282 7.09 -6.52 19.21
C LEU A 282 8.23 -6.78 20.21
N ASP A 283 7.92 -7.16 21.44
CA ASP A 283 8.92 -7.52 22.45
C ASP A 283 9.69 -8.77 22.04
N ASP A 284 9.01 -9.79 21.50
CA ASP A 284 9.64 -11.01 21.00
C ASP A 284 10.54 -10.70 19.80
N VAL A 285 10.08 -9.81 18.91
CA VAL A 285 10.87 -9.34 17.77
C VAL A 285 12.12 -8.57 18.25
N LYS A 286 11.98 -7.68 19.24
CA LYS A 286 13.08 -6.93 19.86
C LYS A 286 14.05 -7.87 20.59
N PHE A 287 13.56 -8.94 21.22
CA PHE A 287 14.37 -9.96 21.86
C PHE A 287 15.26 -10.68 20.84
N VAL A 288 14.69 -11.20 19.76
CA VAL A 288 15.45 -11.86 18.68
C VAL A 288 16.43 -10.89 18.03
N LYS A 289 16.00 -9.64 17.78
CA LYS A 289 16.84 -8.58 17.23
C LYS A 289 18.11 -8.41 18.07
N ASN A 290 17.96 -8.28 19.39
CA ASN A 290 19.08 -8.03 20.30
C ASN A 290 19.98 -9.27 20.41
N ALA A 291 19.41 -10.48 20.52
CA ALA A 291 20.16 -11.73 20.58
C ALA A 291 20.97 -11.99 19.29
N MET A 292 20.46 -11.58 18.13
CA MET A 292 21.10 -11.79 16.83
C MET A 292 21.93 -10.59 16.32
N ASN A 293 22.04 -9.52 17.12
CA ASN A 293 22.69 -8.27 16.75
C ASN A 293 22.27 -7.75 15.36
N CYS A 294 20.96 -7.71 15.12
CA CYS A 294 20.37 -7.28 13.86
C CYS A 294 19.34 -6.16 14.05
N THR A 295 18.59 -5.81 13.02
CA THR A 295 17.50 -4.83 13.08
C THR A 295 16.13 -5.51 13.12
N VAL A 296 15.09 -4.81 13.57
CA VAL A 296 13.70 -5.30 13.56
C VAL A 296 13.30 -5.78 12.16
N ASN A 297 13.67 -5.03 11.12
CA ASN A 297 13.37 -5.39 9.74
C ASN A 297 14.04 -6.71 9.32
N ASP A 298 15.28 -6.98 9.77
CA ASP A 298 15.99 -8.23 9.45
C ASP A 298 15.26 -9.43 10.07
N VAL A 299 14.82 -9.31 11.33
CA VAL A 299 14.02 -10.35 12.01
C VAL A 299 12.73 -10.60 11.25
N LEU A 300 11.99 -9.54 10.90
CA LEU A 300 10.71 -9.69 10.22
C LEU A 300 10.87 -10.28 8.81
N VAL A 301 11.89 -9.89 8.03
CA VAL A 301 12.21 -10.54 6.74
C VAL A 301 12.51 -12.02 6.94
N GLY A 302 13.26 -12.37 7.98
CA GLY A 302 13.49 -13.77 8.38
C GLY A 302 12.21 -14.52 8.73
N VAL A 303 11.29 -13.92 9.49
CA VAL A 303 9.99 -14.52 9.81
C VAL A 303 9.19 -14.81 8.53
N THR A 304 9.21 -13.90 7.55
CA THR A 304 8.55 -14.15 6.27
C THR A 304 9.26 -15.22 5.44
N TYR A 305 10.59 -15.29 5.43
CA TYR A 305 11.31 -16.42 4.80
C TYR A 305 10.85 -17.75 5.41
N ALA A 306 10.80 -17.83 6.74
CA ALA A 306 10.35 -19.02 7.45
C ALA A 306 8.90 -19.37 7.12
N ALA A 307 8.00 -18.39 7.13
CA ALA A 307 6.58 -18.58 6.85
C ALA A 307 6.32 -19.06 5.42
N LEU A 308 6.94 -18.43 4.41
CA LEU A 308 6.81 -18.83 3.02
C LEU A 308 7.41 -20.21 2.79
N SER A 309 8.57 -20.52 3.40
CA SER A 309 9.22 -21.82 3.28
C SER A 309 8.37 -22.93 3.87
N ARG A 310 7.94 -22.79 5.13
CA ARG A 310 7.08 -23.78 5.80
C ARG A 310 5.76 -23.98 5.06
N TYR A 311 5.19 -22.90 4.54
CA TYR A 311 3.96 -22.97 3.76
C TYR A 311 4.17 -23.73 2.43
N TYR A 312 5.28 -23.46 1.73
CA TYR A 312 5.64 -24.14 0.48
C TYR A 312 5.73 -25.65 0.68
N PHE A 313 6.62 -26.12 1.54
CA PHE A 313 6.86 -27.54 1.76
C PHE A 313 5.61 -28.26 2.31
N ARG A 314 4.83 -27.61 3.20
CA ARG A 314 3.56 -28.17 3.68
C ARG A 314 2.53 -28.35 2.55
N LYS A 315 2.54 -27.51 1.52
CA LYS A 315 1.57 -27.56 0.42
C LYS A 315 2.02 -28.42 -0.76
N THR A 316 3.31 -28.47 -1.06
CA THR A 316 3.83 -29.30 -2.15
C THR A 316 4.05 -30.74 -1.71
N GLY A 317 4.30 -30.98 -0.42
CA GLY A 317 4.69 -32.31 0.08
C GLY A 317 6.06 -32.75 -0.44
N GLU A 318 6.87 -31.82 -0.95
CA GLU A 318 8.17 -32.10 -1.55
C GLU A 318 9.16 -32.52 -0.47
N ALA A 319 9.72 -33.72 -0.63
CA ALA A 319 10.63 -34.32 0.33
C ALA A 319 12.08 -33.83 0.17
N ASP A 320 12.44 -33.29 -1.00
CA ASP A 320 13.76 -32.73 -1.25
C ASP A 320 13.86 -31.32 -0.64
N THR A 321 14.23 -31.27 0.64
CA THR A 321 14.45 -30.02 1.37
C THR A 321 15.85 -29.43 1.14
N SER A 322 16.70 -30.10 0.35
CA SER A 322 18.09 -29.69 0.13
C SER A 322 18.22 -28.54 -0.86
N LYS A 323 17.24 -28.39 -1.76
CA LYS A 323 17.24 -27.33 -2.77
C LYS A 323 16.57 -26.08 -2.25
N GLU A 324 17.32 -24.99 -2.31
CA GLU A 324 16.81 -23.66 -1.98
C GLU A 324 16.29 -22.96 -3.22
N ILE A 325 15.01 -22.60 -3.22
CA ILE A 325 14.36 -21.93 -4.35
C ILE A 325 14.46 -20.42 -4.14
N GLN A 326 15.14 -19.75 -5.04
CA GLN A 326 15.18 -18.29 -5.04
C GLN A 326 13.98 -17.72 -5.80
N MET A 327 13.26 -16.81 -5.14
CA MET A 327 12.20 -15.99 -5.73
C MET A 327 12.60 -14.52 -5.66
N ARG A 328 12.17 -13.69 -6.60
CA ARG A 328 12.36 -12.24 -6.54
C ARG A 328 11.11 -11.60 -5.96
N SER A 329 11.35 -10.75 -4.96
CA SER A 329 10.34 -9.86 -4.43
C SER A 329 10.65 -8.42 -4.81
N VAL A 330 9.60 -7.61 -4.88
CA VAL A 330 9.69 -6.16 -5.05
C VAL A 330 9.40 -5.52 -3.70
N LEU A 331 10.42 -4.91 -3.10
CA LEU A 331 10.26 -4.05 -1.93
C LEU A 331 9.89 -2.65 -2.40
N LEU A 332 8.71 -2.19 -1.99
CA LEU A 332 8.21 -0.85 -2.23
C LEU A 332 8.81 0.09 -1.18
N VAL A 333 9.52 1.11 -1.62
CA VAL A 333 10.11 2.14 -0.74
C VAL A 333 9.51 3.50 -1.05
N ASN A 334 9.25 4.30 -0.01
CA ASN A 334 8.83 5.68 -0.19
C ASN A 334 10.02 6.53 -0.65
N LEU A 335 9.83 7.31 -1.71
CA LEU A 335 10.87 8.18 -2.27
C LEU A 335 10.82 9.60 -1.73
N ARG A 336 9.75 9.97 -1.00
CA ARG A 336 9.63 11.30 -0.38
C ARG A 336 10.82 11.58 0.53
N PRO A 337 11.26 12.85 0.63
CA PRO A 337 12.22 13.27 1.65
C PRO A 337 11.78 12.77 3.03
N THR A 338 12.73 12.44 3.89
CA THR A 338 12.50 11.96 5.27
C THR A 338 11.94 13.06 6.18
N THR A 339 10.81 13.65 5.80
CA THR A 339 9.94 14.38 6.72
C THR A 339 9.30 13.35 7.64
N SER A 340 9.23 13.61 8.94
CA SER A 340 8.62 12.65 9.87
C SER A 340 7.16 12.46 9.51
N LEU A 341 6.64 11.23 9.66
CA LEU A 341 5.21 10.97 9.48
C LEU A 341 4.37 11.93 10.35
N GLN A 342 4.86 12.24 11.56
CA GLN A 342 4.28 13.26 12.44
C GLN A 342 4.15 14.64 11.77
N ALA A 343 5.19 15.13 11.10
CA ALA A 343 5.14 16.43 10.44
C ALA A 343 4.15 16.44 9.27
N CYS A 344 4.05 15.35 8.51
CA CYS A 344 3.03 15.22 7.46
C CYS A 344 1.61 15.25 8.05
N VAL A 345 1.37 14.51 9.14
CA VAL A 345 0.08 14.49 9.83
C VAL A 345 -0.25 15.88 10.41
N ASN A 346 0.74 16.58 10.98
CA ASN A 346 0.55 17.93 11.52
C ASN A 346 0.24 18.96 10.42
N MET A 347 0.93 18.91 9.27
CA MET A 347 0.66 19.80 8.12
C MET A 347 -0.76 19.60 7.57
N ILE A 348 -1.20 18.34 7.49
CA ILE A 348 -2.58 18.00 7.15
C ILE A 348 -3.54 18.61 8.18
N GLU A 349 -3.24 18.45 9.48
CA GLU A 349 -4.13 18.94 10.52
C GLU A 349 -4.28 20.47 10.50
N SER A 350 -3.18 21.20 10.26
CA SER A 350 -3.16 22.66 10.21
C SER A 350 -3.74 23.27 8.93
N GLY A 351 -4.31 22.45 8.03
CA GLY A 351 -4.89 22.92 6.76
C GLY A 351 -3.87 23.31 5.69
N MET A 352 -2.58 22.99 5.91
CA MET A 352 -1.49 23.17 4.93
C MET A 352 -1.35 21.93 4.04
N GLU A 353 -2.48 21.37 3.60
CA GLU A 353 -2.52 20.15 2.80
C GLU A 353 -1.78 20.31 1.45
N SER A 354 -1.78 21.53 0.88
CA SER A 354 -1.06 21.87 -0.35
C SER A 354 0.46 21.65 -0.24
N ASP A 355 1.02 21.73 0.97
CA ASP A 355 2.44 21.52 1.23
C ASP A 355 2.78 20.04 1.39
N VAL A 356 1.76 19.19 1.55
CA VAL A 356 1.89 17.74 1.55
C VAL A 356 1.75 17.23 0.12
N LYS A 357 2.85 16.68 -0.43
CA LYS A 357 2.81 16.04 -1.74
C LYS A 357 1.92 14.78 -1.74
N TRP A 358 0.69 14.94 -2.21
CA TRP A 358 -0.26 13.85 -2.44
C TRP A 358 0.07 13.04 -3.70
N GLY A 359 -0.24 11.75 -3.67
CA GLY A 359 -0.11 10.85 -4.82
C GLY A 359 0.81 9.65 -4.58
N ASN A 360 1.34 9.07 -5.67
CA ASN A 360 2.21 7.91 -5.62
C ASN A 360 3.67 8.30 -5.86
N GLU A 361 4.52 8.14 -4.84
CA GLU A 361 5.98 8.33 -4.91
C GLU A 361 6.71 7.07 -4.41
N LEU A 362 6.63 6.01 -5.20
CA LEU A 362 7.16 4.69 -4.88
C LEU A 362 8.43 4.36 -5.69
N GLY A 363 9.45 3.90 -4.98
CA GLY A 363 10.64 3.27 -5.53
C GLY A 363 10.57 1.76 -5.36
N PHE A 364 11.37 1.04 -6.13
CA PHE A 364 11.34 -0.42 -6.19
C PHE A 364 12.74 -0.97 -5.96
N ILE A 365 12.86 -1.92 -5.03
CA ILE A 365 14.09 -2.71 -4.83
C ILE A 365 13.76 -4.17 -5.11
N ILE A 366 14.55 -4.84 -5.94
CA ILE A 366 14.39 -6.28 -6.11
C ILE A 366 15.13 -7.00 -4.98
N LEU A 367 14.40 -7.49 -3.99
CA LEU A 367 14.95 -8.25 -2.88
C LEU A 367 14.77 -9.76 -3.14
N PRO A 368 15.84 -10.56 -3.21
CA PRO A 368 15.70 -12.00 -3.36
C PRO A 368 15.15 -12.61 -2.07
N PHE A 369 14.10 -13.41 -2.19
CA PHE A 369 13.57 -14.29 -1.16
C PHE A 369 14.06 -15.70 -1.43
N HIS A 370 14.37 -16.43 -0.37
CA HIS A 370 14.81 -17.81 -0.49
C HIS A 370 13.83 -18.71 0.25
N ILE A 371 13.32 -19.72 -0.45
CA ILE A 371 12.53 -20.80 0.12
C ILE A 371 13.46 -21.97 0.37
N GLY A 372 13.61 -22.34 1.63
CA GLY A 372 14.41 -23.49 2.04
C GLY A 372 14.00 -23.94 3.43
N GLN A 373 14.15 -25.23 3.72
CA GLN A 373 13.95 -25.74 5.08
C GLN A 373 15.28 -25.68 5.83
N HIS A 374 15.23 -25.22 7.08
CA HIS A 374 16.39 -25.16 7.95
C HIS A 374 16.01 -25.76 9.31
N ASP A 375 16.89 -26.59 9.85
CA ASP A 375 16.71 -27.18 11.18
C ASP A 375 16.82 -26.10 12.27
N ASP A 376 17.77 -25.17 12.11
CA ASP A 376 17.89 -23.98 12.95
C ASP A 376 17.01 -22.84 12.38
N PRO A 377 15.92 -22.43 13.07
CA PRO A 377 15.04 -21.36 12.61
C PRO A 377 15.72 -19.99 12.56
N LEU A 378 16.81 -19.78 13.30
CA LEU A 378 17.55 -18.51 13.26
C LEU A 378 18.32 -18.34 11.94
N GLN A 379 18.51 -19.40 11.15
CA GLN A 379 19.11 -19.30 9.82
C GLN A 379 18.32 -18.38 8.89
N TYR A 380 16.98 -18.36 9.01
CA TYR A 380 16.14 -17.44 8.23
C TYR A 380 16.49 -15.98 8.53
N VAL A 381 16.74 -15.64 9.80
CA VAL A 381 17.11 -14.27 10.23
C VAL A 381 18.53 -13.93 9.79
N ARG A 382 19.50 -14.86 9.94
CA ARG A 382 20.88 -14.64 9.46
C ARG A 382 20.91 -14.39 7.96
N LYS A 383 20.13 -15.16 7.20
CA LYS A 383 20.04 -15.00 5.75
C LYS A 383 19.36 -13.70 5.34
N ALA A 384 18.26 -13.36 6.01
CA ALA A 384 17.59 -12.08 5.81
C ALA A 384 18.54 -10.90 6.04
N LYS A 385 19.29 -10.91 7.16
CA LYS A 385 20.31 -9.90 7.46
C LYS A 385 21.36 -9.81 6.35
N LYS A 386 21.94 -10.94 5.92
CA LYS A 386 22.95 -10.97 4.85
C LYS A 386 22.41 -10.37 3.54
N THR A 387 21.19 -10.73 3.15
CA THR A 387 20.54 -10.18 1.95
C THR A 387 20.29 -8.68 2.06
N VAL A 388 19.74 -8.23 3.19
CA VAL A 388 19.40 -6.81 3.43
C VAL A 388 20.67 -5.96 3.51
N ASP A 389 21.70 -6.41 4.24
CA ASP A 389 22.96 -5.68 4.38
C ASP A 389 23.68 -5.57 3.02
N ARG A 390 23.66 -6.63 2.20
CA ARG A 390 24.16 -6.57 0.83
C ARG A 390 23.41 -5.52 0.01
N LYS A 391 22.07 -5.48 0.07
CA LYS A 391 21.28 -4.48 -0.66
C LYS A 391 21.49 -3.05 -0.15
N LYS A 392 21.72 -2.86 1.15
CA LYS A 392 22.14 -1.56 1.72
C LYS A 392 23.54 -1.12 1.29
N SER A 393 24.30 -1.97 0.62
CA SER A 393 25.63 -1.65 0.09
C SER A 393 25.63 -1.44 -1.44
N SER A 394 24.49 -1.02 -2.01
CA SER A 394 24.27 -0.81 -3.44
C SER A 394 23.34 0.37 -3.72
N LEU A 395 23.70 1.28 -4.63
CA LEU A 395 22.89 2.45 -4.97
C LEU A 395 21.66 2.13 -5.87
N GLU A 396 21.19 0.88 -5.89
CA GLU A 396 20.07 0.41 -6.74
C GLU A 396 18.82 1.29 -6.62
N VAL A 397 18.41 1.68 -5.40
CA VAL A 397 17.21 2.52 -5.18
C VAL A 397 17.33 3.86 -5.91
N VAL A 398 18.48 4.51 -5.75
CA VAL A 398 18.74 5.83 -6.34
C VAL A 398 18.76 5.69 -7.86
N PHE A 399 19.44 4.65 -8.37
CA PHE A 399 19.53 4.41 -9.80
C PHE A 399 18.18 4.08 -10.43
N THR A 400 17.39 3.17 -9.83
CA THR A 400 16.09 2.75 -10.35
C THR A 400 15.08 3.90 -10.36
N HIS A 401 15.13 4.77 -9.34
CA HIS A 401 14.33 5.99 -9.33
C HIS A 401 14.70 6.94 -10.47
N LEU A 402 16.00 7.25 -10.63
CA LEU A 402 16.47 8.10 -11.73
C LEU A 402 16.14 7.51 -13.09
N ALA A 403 16.32 6.20 -13.26
CA ALA A 403 15.97 5.49 -14.48
C ALA A 403 14.47 5.59 -14.79
N ALA A 404 13.61 5.44 -13.78
CA ALA A 404 12.16 5.59 -13.95
C ALA A 404 11.79 7.02 -14.39
N GLU A 405 12.40 8.05 -13.81
CA GLU A 405 12.18 9.43 -14.26
C GLU A 405 12.63 9.67 -15.70
N VAL A 406 13.83 9.20 -16.05
CA VAL A 406 14.38 9.33 -17.41
C VAL A 406 13.47 8.61 -18.41
N ILE A 407 13.02 7.40 -18.08
CA ILE A 407 12.12 6.62 -18.93
C ILE A 407 10.80 7.36 -19.13
N LEU A 408 10.21 7.88 -18.05
CA LEU A 408 8.97 8.66 -18.12
C LEU A 408 9.13 9.93 -18.97
N LYS A 409 10.24 10.67 -18.81
CA LYS A 409 10.51 11.92 -19.54
C LYS A 409 10.81 11.70 -21.02
N ILE A 410 11.59 10.67 -21.36
CA ILE A 410 12.06 10.44 -22.74
C ILE A 410 11.06 9.59 -23.55
N PHE A 411 10.56 8.49 -22.98
CA PHE A 411 9.74 7.51 -23.70
C PHE A 411 8.24 7.62 -23.38
N GLY A 412 7.88 8.47 -22.44
CA GLY A 412 6.50 8.73 -22.04
C GLY A 412 5.87 7.63 -21.18
N LEU A 413 4.64 7.91 -20.73
CA LEU A 413 3.92 7.07 -19.77
C LEU A 413 3.62 5.65 -20.29
N LYS A 414 3.38 5.47 -21.58
CA LYS A 414 3.09 4.14 -22.15
C LYS A 414 4.28 3.19 -22.01
N ALA A 415 5.50 3.67 -22.29
CA ALA A 415 6.72 2.88 -22.17
C ALA A 415 7.04 2.59 -20.70
N ALA A 416 6.91 3.59 -19.83
CA ALA A 416 7.06 3.40 -18.38
C ALA A 416 6.06 2.39 -17.82
N GLY A 417 4.80 2.43 -18.27
CA GLY A 417 3.76 1.46 -17.94
C GLY A 417 4.10 0.05 -18.39
N ALA A 418 4.53 -0.13 -19.63
CA ALA A 418 4.96 -1.43 -20.13
C ALA A 418 6.12 -2.01 -19.30
N ILE A 419 7.10 -1.18 -18.93
CA ILE A 419 8.23 -1.60 -18.10
C ILE A 419 7.78 -1.94 -16.68
N PHE A 420 6.91 -1.12 -16.08
CA PHE A 420 6.35 -1.36 -14.76
C PHE A 420 5.56 -2.67 -14.71
N HIS A 421 4.61 -2.88 -15.61
CA HIS A 421 3.83 -4.13 -15.69
C HIS A 421 4.72 -5.35 -15.97
N ARG A 422 5.75 -5.20 -16.80
CA ARG A 422 6.72 -6.28 -17.05
C ARG A 422 7.54 -6.61 -15.81
N MET A 423 8.01 -5.61 -15.08
CA MET A 423 8.74 -5.82 -13.83
C MET A 423 7.86 -6.55 -12.81
N ILE A 424 6.65 -6.07 -12.58
CA ILE A 424 5.70 -6.68 -11.65
C ILE A 424 5.38 -8.13 -12.05
N SER A 425 5.07 -8.39 -13.32
CA SER A 425 4.78 -9.77 -13.80
C SER A 425 5.99 -10.72 -13.77
N GLN A 426 7.22 -10.21 -13.72
CA GLN A 426 8.42 -11.05 -13.58
C GLN A 426 8.76 -11.40 -12.14
N THR A 427 8.18 -10.70 -11.17
CA THR A 427 8.40 -10.89 -9.73
C THR A 427 7.23 -11.60 -9.07
N THR A 428 7.52 -12.37 -8.03
CA THR A 428 6.52 -13.27 -7.42
C THR A 428 5.82 -12.64 -6.21
N VAL A 429 6.54 -11.79 -5.47
CA VAL A 429 6.10 -11.26 -4.18
C VAL A 429 6.29 -9.74 -4.17
N SER A 430 5.29 -8.98 -3.74
CA SER A 430 5.49 -7.59 -3.32
C SER A 430 5.62 -7.53 -1.80
N PHE A 431 6.49 -6.66 -1.34
CA PHE A 431 6.81 -6.49 0.07
C PHE A 431 6.76 -5.00 0.42
N SER A 432 6.02 -4.63 1.47
CA SER A 432 5.88 -3.26 1.96
C SER A 432 6.04 -3.22 3.46
N ASN A 433 6.67 -2.16 3.97
CA ASN A 433 6.91 -1.95 5.39
C ASN A 433 6.54 -0.53 5.78
N MET A 434 5.67 -0.41 6.75
CA MET A 434 5.16 0.87 7.26
C MET A 434 5.29 0.93 8.77
N ILE A 435 5.47 2.14 9.28
CA ILE A 435 5.60 2.41 10.70
C ILE A 435 4.29 3.02 11.18
N GLY A 436 3.66 2.38 12.17
CA GLY A 436 2.41 2.80 12.79
C GLY A 436 2.64 3.62 14.07
N PRO A 437 1.55 4.00 14.76
CA PRO A 437 1.60 4.81 15.96
C PRO A 437 2.25 4.07 17.14
N VAL A 438 2.81 4.83 18.09
CA VAL A 438 3.43 4.29 19.32
C VAL A 438 2.50 4.30 20.53
N GLU A 439 1.21 4.47 20.28
CA GLU A 439 0.19 4.56 21.31
C GLU A 439 -1.13 4.00 20.81
N GLN A 440 -2.06 3.79 21.73
CA GLN A 440 -3.41 3.37 21.39
C GLN A 440 -4.16 4.54 20.73
N VAL A 441 -4.87 4.23 19.64
CA VAL A 441 -5.57 5.22 18.83
C VAL A 441 -7.06 4.91 18.77
N GLU A 442 -7.85 5.93 18.48
CA GLU A 442 -9.27 5.84 18.17
C GLU A 442 -9.51 6.26 16.73
N PHE A 443 -10.43 5.57 16.06
CA PHE A 443 -10.88 5.90 14.71
C PHE A 443 -12.36 6.25 14.77
N CYS A 444 -12.70 7.49 14.37
CA CYS A 444 -14.06 8.03 14.44
C CYS A 444 -14.75 7.77 15.80
N GLY A 445 -14.06 8.06 16.91
CA GLY A 445 -14.59 7.88 18.27
C GLY A 445 -14.65 6.45 18.79
N HIS A 446 -14.01 5.50 18.10
CA HIS A 446 -13.97 4.09 18.52
C HIS A 446 -12.53 3.62 18.76
N PRO A 447 -12.21 2.99 19.90
CA PRO A 447 -10.87 2.49 20.16
C PRO A 447 -10.46 1.38 19.18
N VAL A 448 -9.27 1.53 18.60
CA VAL A 448 -8.71 0.59 17.63
C VAL A 448 -7.88 -0.48 18.35
N VAL A 449 -8.09 -1.74 17.96
CA VAL A 449 -7.32 -2.90 18.42
C VAL A 449 -6.16 -3.22 17.47
N PHE A 450 -6.43 -3.18 16.15
CA PHE A 450 -5.42 -3.41 15.13
C PHE A 450 -5.74 -2.66 13.84
N ILE A 451 -4.70 -2.40 13.04
CA ILE A 451 -4.80 -1.81 11.70
C ILE A 451 -4.02 -2.71 10.73
N ALA A 452 -4.70 -3.15 9.66
CA ALA A 452 -4.22 -4.17 8.75
C ALA A 452 -4.32 -3.77 7.27
N PRO A 453 -3.37 -2.98 6.73
CA PRO A 453 -3.37 -2.57 5.33
C PRO A 453 -2.82 -3.65 4.41
N SER A 454 -3.54 -3.93 3.33
CA SER A 454 -3.24 -4.96 2.36
C SER A 454 -3.38 -4.36 0.96
N GLY A 455 -2.46 -4.64 0.05
CA GLY A 455 -2.59 -4.20 -1.35
C GLY A 455 -2.90 -5.38 -2.25
N TYR A 456 -4.01 -5.34 -3.01
CA TYR A 456 -4.31 -6.36 -4.01
C TYR A 456 -4.26 -5.78 -5.44
N GLY A 457 -3.82 -6.64 -6.36
CA GLY A 457 -3.35 -6.30 -7.69
C GLY A 457 -2.22 -7.28 -8.06
N PRO A 458 -1.55 -7.10 -9.20
CA PRO A 458 -0.26 -7.75 -9.48
C PRO A 458 0.84 -7.22 -8.53
N PRO A 459 1.84 -8.00 -8.06
CA PRO A 459 2.11 -9.41 -8.34
C PRO A 459 1.21 -10.35 -7.51
N GLU A 460 1.38 -11.67 -7.68
CA GLU A 460 0.42 -12.65 -7.15
C GLU A 460 0.30 -12.68 -5.63
N VAL A 461 1.42 -12.48 -4.94
CA VAL A 461 1.52 -12.42 -3.48
C VAL A 461 1.92 -11.01 -3.05
N SER A 462 1.20 -10.47 -2.08
CA SER A 462 1.49 -9.16 -1.51
C SER A 462 1.59 -9.28 0.00
N LEU A 463 2.67 -8.73 0.54
CA LEU A 463 3.03 -8.79 1.95
C LEU A 463 3.20 -7.38 2.48
N SER A 464 2.30 -7.00 3.38
CA SER A 464 2.35 -5.71 4.06
C SER A 464 2.67 -5.91 5.53
N ARG A 465 3.48 -5.01 6.07
CA ARG A 465 3.77 -4.93 7.51
C ARG A 465 3.47 -3.55 8.05
N ILE A 466 2.79 -3.51 9.18
CA ILE A 466 2.76 -2.35 10.07
C ILE A 466 3.45 -2.74 11.38
N ILE A 467 4.34 -1.87 11.86
CA ILE A 467 4.94 -1.96 13.19
C ILE A 467 4.29 -0.90 14.08
N CYS A 468 3.50 -1.32 15.07
CA CYS A 468 2.98 -0.45 16.13
C CYS A 468 3.70 -0.78 17.45
N ASP A 469 4.10 0.24 18.21
CA ASP A 469 4.80 0.09 19.50
C ASP A 469 3.98 0.76 20.60
N ALA A 470 2.87 0.14 21.00
CA ALA A 470 1.99 0.70 22.03
C ALA A 470 2.22 -0.01 23.38
N PRO A 471 2.27 0.72 24.52
CA PRO A 471 2.74 0.21 25.82
C PRO A 471 1.90 -0.93 26.42
N ASN A 472 0.71 -1.23 25.87
CA ASN A 472 -0.12 -2.33 26.33
C ASN A 472 0.20 -3.61 25.54
N ARG A 473 0.38 -4.76 26.21
CA ARG A 473 0.82 -6.04 25.58
C ARG A 473 -0.09 -6.52 24.44
N ARG A 474 -1.35 -6.08 24.39
CA ARG A 474 -2.25 -6.37 23.26
C ARG A 474 -2.05 -5.46 22.04
N ALA A 475 -1.41 -4.30 22.19
CA ALA A 475 -1.29 -3.27 21.16
C ALA A 475 0.13 -3.13 20.57
N SER A 476 1.19 -3.60 21.26
CA SER A 476 2.53 -3.76 20.68
C SER A 476 2.58 -4.95 19.72
N ARG A 477 2.13 -4.70 18.48
CA ARG A 477 1.98 -5.72 17.44
C ARG A 477 2.76 -5.35 16.18
N VAL A 478 3.52 -6.30 15.67
CA VAL A 478 3.87 -6.33 14.24
C VAL A 478 2.79 -7.13 13.54
N LEU A 479 2.08 -6.47 12.64
CA LEU A 479 1.11 -7.17 11.83
C LEU A 479 1.79 -7.66 10.54
N ILE A 480 1.75 -8.97 10.30
CA ILE A 480 2.13 -9.56 9.01
C ILE A 480 0.86 -9.95 8.28
N ILE A 481 0.71 -9.39 7.08
CA ILE A 481 -0.42 -9.71 6.21
C ILE A 481 0.07 -10.58 5.07
N PHE A 482 -0.59 -11.73 4.88
CA PHE A 482 -0.40 -12.60 3.74
C PHE A 482 -1.59 -12.46 2.78
N LEU A 483 -1.32 -11.99 1.57
CA LEU A 483 -2.26 -12.10 0.46
C LEU A 483 -1.93 -13.31 -0.40
N LYS A 484 -2.87 -14.25 -0.55
CA LYS A 484 -2.72 -15.38 -1.47
C LYS A 484 -3.95 -15.60 -2.34
N VAL A 485 -3.76 -15.73 -3.65
CA VAL A 485 -4.81 -16.16 -4.59
C VAL A 485 -5.08 -17.66 -4.43
N HIS A 486 -6.34 -18.05 -4.24
CA HIS A 486 -6.74 -19.46 -4.23
C HIS A 486 -7.24 -19.89 -5.62
N LYS A 487 -6.82 -21.07 -6.08
CA LYS A 487 -7.45 -21.75 -7.22
C LYS A 487 -8.78 -22.32 -6.73
N LYS A 488 -9.89 -22.07 -7.45
CA LYS A 488 -11.12 -22.85 -7.33
C LYS A 488 -10.76 -24.27 -7.74
N ILE A 489 -10.76 -25.21 -6.81
CA ILE A 489 -10.81 -26.64 -7.14
C ILE A 489 -12.30 -26.90 -7.41
N SER A 490 -12.58 -27.57 -8.53
CA SER A 490 -13.94 -27.87 -9.02
C SER A 490 -14.80 -28.52 -7.96
#